data_AF-A0A7C5S1L8-F1
#
_entry.id   AF-A0A7C5S1L8-F1
#
_cell.length_a   1.000
_cell.length_b   1.000
_cell.length_c   1.000
_cell.angle_alpha   90.00
_cell.angle_beta   90.00
_cell.angle_gamma   90.00
#
_symmetry.space_group_name_H-M   'P 1'
#
loop_
_entity.id
_entity.type
_entity.pdbx_description
1 polymer ?
#
loop_
_entity_poly.entity_id
_entity_poly.type
_entity_poly.pdbx_seq_one_letter_code
_entity_poly.pdbx_strand_id
1 'polypeptide(L)'
;MAICPVLYELRLAGVGRRLSPSSGNNAAIRIDSEPRGASIYVDYRFRGVAPIEVSPGSGDHLVEARLQGYSDEALLIPAGARTVLLRLKPAPSGTLKVESEPSAAQVYIDRVFAGFTPLETKLPPGRHLVEIEKANRVPVQEWVAVQSDGTLVVSHKLPDRVLEYLLAASRANPDAVDVFMELAHYYFIQDRLDDAASAYRQAVLNSYNPDIPREDVGRLEKQMKVHRRWPGKELKAFNSALDAAVAEAARRFPASIKALRAKSMELEQRRDMDGALAVWREGIKAAPANPAIWLEFARLAMRARKNDDAVLAFEKIVELADGDPEMLRQAVQTIHGYFRTFPVKEERDRFLEIALGRLISPVIDAPGTPENTRTEFLYCRAMTREYLDDHDNAVNDYISAINAQKEPAMRVEWRERLAILLIRANRKDEAMEQYRRALEEVREPNRRTVIERRLEQLEKYGR
;
A
#
# COMPACT_ATOMS: atom_id res chain seq x y z
N MET A 1 37.86 -58.17 -2.17
CA MET A 1 38.12 -58.12 -3.63
C MET A 1 38.79 -56.80 -3.91
N ALA A 2 40.11 -56.71 -3.76
CA ALA A 2 41.16 -57.11 -4.72
C ALA A 2 41.41 -56.03 -5.81
N ILE A 3 42.28 -55.10 -5.40
CA ILE A 3 43.32 -54.28 -6.06
C ILE A 3 43.72 -54.72 -7.49
N CYS A 4 43.84 -53.78 -8.46
CA CYS A 4 45.13 -53.39 -9.11
C CYS A 4 44.99 -52.40 -10.29
N PRO A 5 45.96 -51.48 -10.48
CA PRO A 5 46.03 -50.50 -11.57
C PRO A 5 46.83 -51.04 -12.78
N VAL A 6 46.59 -50.50 -13.99
CA VAL A 6 47.41 -50.82 -15.18
C VAL A 6 48.35 -49.65 -15.49
N LEU A 7 49.63 -50.01 -15.42
CA LEU A 7 50.83 -49.21 -15.65
C LEU A 7 51.10 -48.95 -17.14
N TYR A 8 51.78 -47.82 -17.37
CA TYR A 8 52.56 -47.49 -18.55
C TYR A 8 53.60 -48.58 -18.86
N GLU A 9 53.63 -49.12 -20.09
CA GLU A 9 54.81 -49.80 -20.63
C GLU A 9 55.32 -49.07 -21.87
N LEU A 10 56.50 -48.47 -21.73
CA LEU A 10 57.38 -48.04 -22.82
C LEU A 10 58.10 -49.27 -23.36
N ARG A 11 57.81 -49.65 -24.61
CA ARG A 11 58.60 -50.65 -25.35
C ARG A 11 59.70 -49.93 -26.13
N LEU A 12 60.92 -49.96 -25.60
CA LEU A 12 62.15 -49.64 -26.33
C LEU A 12 62.46 -50.78 -27.30
N ALA A 13 62.22 -50.58 -28.58
CA ALA A 13 62.84 -51.37 -29.65
C ALA A 13 63.96 -50.53 -30.28
N GLY A 14 65.20 -50.89 -29.94
CA GLY A 14 66.37 -50.33 -30.56
C GLY A 14 66.48 -50.77 -32.02
N VAL A 15 66.55 -49.81 -32.93
CA VAL A 15 67.20 -49.99 -34.23
C VAL A 15 68.22 -48.87 -34.35
N GLY A 16 69.49 -49.25 -34.22
CA GLY A 16 70.61 -48.36 -34.45
C GLY A 16 70.60 -47.87 -35.89
N ARG A 17 70.51 -46.56 -36.06
CA ARG A 17 70.95 -45.90 -37.28
C ARG A 17 71.85 -44.73 -36.89
N ARG A 18 73.08 -44.79 -37.41
CA ARG A 18 74.19 -43.87 -37.14
C ARG A 18 73.71 -42.42 -37.22
N LEU A 19 73.91 -41.68 -36.14
CA LEU A 19 73.87 -40.22 -36.14
C LEU A 19 75.09 -39.73 -36.92
N SER A 20 74.89 -39.35 -38.16
CA SER A 20 75.76 -38.36 -38.79
C SER A 20 75.55 -37.03 -38.04
N PRO A 21 76.58 -36.27 -37.69
CA PRO A 21 76.39 -34.92 -37.18
C PRO A 21 75.90 -34.07 -38.35
N SER A 22 74.59 -33.99 -38.57
CA SER A 22 74.04 -32.89 -39.36
C SER A 22 74.15 -31.65 -38.49
N SER A 23 75.15 -30.83 -38.82
CA SER A 23 75.24 -29.43 -38.44
C SER A 23 73.89 -28.86 -38.04
N GLY A 24 73.73 -28.56 -36.75
CA GLY A 24 72.52 -27.99 -36.19
C GLY A 24 72.23 -26.66 -36.86
N ASN A 25 71.40 -26.68 -37.90
CA ASN A 25 70.67 -25.50 -38.29
C ASN A 25 69.62 -25.31 -37.21
N ASN A 26 69.97 -24.49 -36.22
CA ASN A 26 69.05 -23.90 -35.24
C ASN A 26 68.16 -22.88 -35.96
N ALA A 27 67.59 -23.27 -37.10
CA ALA A 27 66.84 -22.41 -37.97
C ALA A 27 65.57 -22.00 -37.24
N ALA A 28 65.41 -20.70 -37.04
CA ALA A 28 64.17 -20.16 -36.53
C ALA A 28 63.04 -20.54 -37.49
N ILE A 29 61.98 -21.12 -36.93
CA ILE A 29 60.75 -21.45 -37.64
C ILE A 29 59.79 -20.30 -37.39
N ARG A 30 59.31 -19.67 -38.46
CA ARG A 30 58.25 -18.67 -38.38
C ARG A 30 56.89 -19.37 -38.34
N ILE A 31 56.16 -19.20 -37.24
CA ILE A 31 54.82 -19.73 -37.03
C ILE A 31 53.82 -18.57 -37.14
N ASP A 32 52.91 -18.65 -38.10
CA ASP A 32 51.83 -17.70 -38.35
C ASP A 32 50.46 -18.36 -38.09
N SER A 33 49.42 -17.56 -37.88
CA SER A 33 48.05 -18.05 -37.68
C SER A 33 47.05 -17.27 -38.52
N GLU A 34 46.02 -17.95 -38.97
CA GLU A 34 44.88 -17.37 -39.70
C GLU A 34 43.59 -17.78 -38.97
N PRO A 35 42.91 -16.86 -38.26
CA PRO A 35 43.27 -15.44 -38.04
C PRO A 35 44.54 -15.24 -37.20
N ARG A 36 45.14 -14.05 -37.31
CA ARG A 36 46.34 -13.67 -36.53
C ARG A 36 46.02 -13.50 -35.05
N GLY A 37 47.04 -13.62 -34.20
CA GLY A 37 46.90 -13.42 -32.76
C GLY A 37 46.62 -14.69 -31.96
N ALA A 38 46.72 -15.87 -32.56
CA ALA A 38 46.58 -17.13 -31.83
C ALA A 38 47.75 -17.34 -30.86
N SER A 39 47.45 -17.84 -29.67
CA SER A 39 48.46 -18.31 -28.71
C SER A 39 49.10 -19.58 -29.24
N ILE A 40 50.42 -19.59 -29.39
CA ILE A 40 51.20 -20.69 -29.95
C ILE A 40 51.86 -21.49 -28.83
N TYR A 41 51.66 -22.80 -28.89
CA TYR A 41 52.30 -23.79 -28.04
C TYR A 41 53.18 -24.69 -28.91
N VAL A 42 54.41 -24.96 -28.47
CA VAL A 42 55.29 -25.93 -29.12
C VAL A 42 55.68 -26.97 -28.08
N ASP A 43 55.38 -28.23 -28.38
CA ASP A 43 55.50 -29.37 -27.45
C ASP A 43 54.83 -29.08 -26.10
N TYR A 44 53.57 -28.62 -26.17
CA TYR A 44 52.72 -28.27 -25.02
C TYR A 44 53.19 -27.07 -24.18
N ARG A 45 54.25 -26.35 -24.60
CA ARG A 45 54.74 -25.15 -23.91
C ARG A 45 54.37 -23.90 -24.68
N PHE A 46 53.75 -22.95 -23.99
CA PHE A 46 53.45 -21.63 -24.55
C PHE A 46 54.74 -20.92 -25.00
N ARG A 47 54.76 -20.45 -26.24
CA ARG A 47 55.90 -19.76 -26.85
C ARG A 47 55.62 -18.29 -27.12
N GLY A 48 54.35 -17.91 -27.26
CA GLY A 48 53.93 -16.53 -27.50
C GLY A 48 52.72 -16.46 -28.41
N VAL A 49 52.51 -15.33 -29.07
CA VAL A 49 51.35 -15.06 -29.92
C VAL A 49 51.79 -14.97 -31.38
N ALA A 50 51.08 -15.63 -32.31
CA ALA A 50 51.40 -15.61 -33.73
C ALA A 50 51.11 -14.23 -34.39
N PRO A 51 51.96 -13.78 -35.34
CA PRO A 51 53.14 -14.48 -35.85
C PRO A 51 54.35 -14.42 -34.91
N ILE A 52 55.07 -15.54 -34.76
CA ILE A 52 56.22 -15.69 -33.87
C ILE A 52 57.33 -16.53 -34.52
N GLU A 53 58.59 -16.22 -34.22
CA GLU A 53 59.73 -17.05 -34.58
C GLU A 53 60.20 -17.87 -33.37
N VAL A 54 60.32 -19.19 -33.55
CA VAL A 54 60.72 -20.14 -32.51
C VAL A 54 61.80 -21.06 -33.05
N SER A 55 62.83 -21.34 -32.27
CA SER A 55 63.85 -22.37 -32.57
C SER A 55 63.62 -23.59 -31.68
N PRO A 56 62.79 -24.58 -32.10
CA PRO A 56 62.35 -25.65 -31.20
C PRO A 56 63.39 -26.77 -31.00
N GLY A 57 64.47 -26.79 -31.80
CA GLY A 57 65.53 -27.79 -31.74
C GLY A 57 65.48 -28.74 -32.94
N SER A 58 66.26 -29.83 -32.87
CA SER A 58 66.24 -30.88 -33.89
C SER A 58 65.22 -31.96 -33.53
N GLY A 59 64.39 -32.35 -34.48
CA GLY A 59 63.34 -33.34 -34.30
C GLY A 59 62.02 -32.81 -34.82
N ASP A 60 61.00 -33.66 -34.80
CA ASP A 60 59.65 -33.25 -35.13
C ASP A 60 59.00 -32.60 -33.89
N HIS A 61 58.23 -31.54 -34.09
CA HIS A 61 57.62 -30.77 -33.01
C HIS A 61 56.12 -30.66 -33.20
N LEU A 62 55.33 -30.74 -32.12
CA LEU A 62 53.90 -30.47 -32.17
C LEU A 62 53.66 -28.98 -31.95
N VAL A 63 53.08 -28.30 -32.93
CA VAL A 63 52.68 -26.90 -32.81
C VAL A 63 51.16 -26.82 -32.69
N GLU A 64 50.67 -26.22 -31.62
CA GLU A 64 49.25 -25.99 -31.36
C GLU A 64 48.97 -24.48 -31.32
N ALA A 65 47.90 -24.04 -31.98
CA ALA A 65 47.41 -22.67 -31.97
C ALA A 65 46.03 -22.60 -31.30
N ARG A 66 45.87 -21.69 -30.34
CA ARG A 66 44.61 -21.44 -29.64
C ARG A 66 44.17 -19.99 -29.80
N LEU A 67 42.91 -19.78 -30.17
CA LEU A 67 42.32 -18.46 -30.31
C LEU A 67 40.86 -18.48 -29.86
N GLN A 68 40.45 -17.51 -29.04
CA GLN A 68 39.07 -17.44 -28.54
C GLN A 68 38.07 -17.36 -29.70
N GLY A 69 37.04 -18.21 -29.66
CA GLY A 69 36.02 -18.32 -30.73
C GLY A 69 36.42 -19.23 -31.89
N TYR A 70 37.60 -19.86 -31.83
CA TYR A 70 38.09 -20.82 -32.81
C TYR A 70 38.36 -22.18 -32.17
N SER A 71 38.31 -23.25 -32.97
CA SER A 71 38.76 -24.57 -32.57
C SER A 71 40.30 -24.59 -32.54
N ASP A 72 40.87 -25.21 -31.52
CA ASP A 72 42.32 -25.42 -31.43
C ASP A 72 42.80 -26.22 -32.64
N GLU A 73 43.89 -25.77 -33.26
CA GLU A 73 44.50 -26.43 -34.42
C GLU A 73 45.91 -26.88 -34.04
N ALA A 74 46.24 -28.15 -34.31
CA ALA A 74 47.55 -28.72 -33.99
C ALA A 74 48.17 -29.40 -35.21
N LEU A 75 49.46 -29.16 -35.43
CA LEU A 75 50.22 -29.70 -36.55
C LEU A 75 51.56 -30.26 -36.07
N LEU A 76 51.89 -31.49 -36.49
CA LEU A 76 53.23 -32.04 -36.32
C LEU A 76 54.13 -31.49 -37.44
N ILE A 77 55.18 -30.75 -37.08
CA ILE A 77 56.10 -30.14 -38.03
C ILE A 77 57.42 -30.92 -38.06
N PRO A 78 57.93 -31.32 -39.24
CA PRO A 78 59.16 -32.06 -39.33
C PRO A 78 60.39 -31.18 -39.12
N ALA A 79 61.50 -31.80 -38.71
CA ALA A 79 62.78 -31.12 -38.56
C ALA A 79 63.18 -30.36 -39.85
N GLY A 80 63.46 -29.06 -39.74
CA GLY A 80 63.87 -28.20 -40.85
C GLY A 80 62.76 -27.41 -41.55
N ALA A 81 61.50 -27.50 -41.08
CA ALA A 81 60.44 -26.59 -41.49
C ALA A 81 60.86 -25.13 -41.23
N ARG A 82 60.67 -24.23 -42.20
CA ARG A 82 61.05 -22.80 -42.07
C ARG A 82 59.86 -21.89 -41.76
N THR A 83 58.67 -22.27 -42.24
CA THR A 83 57.43 -21.52 -42.04
C THR A 83 56.29 -22.49 -41.80
N VAL A 84 55.43 -22.15 -40.84
CA VAL A 84 54.22 -22.89 -40.49
C VAL A 84 53.07 -21.90 -40.43
N LEU A 85 51.94 -22.25 -41.05
CA LEU A 85 50.71 -21.46 -40.99
C LEU A 85 49.61 -22.35 -40.41
N LEU A 86 49.10 -22.02 -39.23
CA LEU A 86 47.93 -22.70 -38.65
C LEU A 86 46.66 -21.96 -39.04
N ARG A 87 45.76 -22.63 -39.75
CA ARG A 87 44.45 -22.07 -40.12
C ARG A 87 43.41 -22.57 -39.15
N LEU A 88 43.00 -21.71 -38.23
CA LEU A 88 42.00 -22.06 -37.23
C LEU A 88 40.60 -21.97 -37.84
N LYS A 89 39.77 -22.96 -37.54
CA LYS A 89 38.34 -22.95 -37.92
C LYS A 89 37.53 -22.33 -36.80
N PRO A 90 36.51 -21.50 -37.08
CA PRO A 90 35.59 -21.03 -36.05
C PRO A 90 35.08 -22.20 -35.20
N ALA A 91 35.04 -22.02 -33.88
CA ALA A 91 34.47 -23.03 -33.00
C ALA A 91 32.98 -23.19 -33.38
N PRO A 92 32.45 -24.43 -33.42
CA PRO A 92 31.03 -24.63 -33.60
C PRO A 92 30.26 -23.80 -32.57
N SER A 93 29.23 -23.08 -33.00
CA SER A 93 28.37 -22.29 -32.12
C SER A 93 26.95 -22.27 -32.65
N GLY A 94 25.97 -22.15 -31.76
CA GLY A 94 24.59 -21.86 -32.13
C GLY A 94 24.15 -20.52 -31.55
N THR A 95 23.11 -19.94 -32.12
CA THR A 95 22.50 -18.70 -31.64
C THR A 95 21.36 -19.04 -30.68
N LEU A 96 21.37 -18.46 -29.48
CA LEU A 96 20.25 -18.46 -28.56
C LEU A 96 19.58 -17.09 -28.58
N LYS A 97 18.27 -17.07 -28.84
CA LYS A 97 17.39 -15.91 -28.69
C LYS A 97 16.50 -16.12 -27.49
N VAL A 98 16.55 -15.22 -26.51
CA VAL A 98 15.75 -15.26 -25.29
C VAL A 98 14.80 -14.07 -25.27
N GLU A 99 13.50 -14.36 -25.19
CA GLU A 99 12.42 -13.39 -25.12
C GLU A 99 11.63 -13.56 -23.81
N SER A 100 11.00 -12.47 -23.35
CA SER A 100 10.07 -12.56 -22.23
C SER A 100 8.94 -11.55 -22.29
N GLU A 101 7.82 -11.89 -21.67
CA GLU A 101 6.72 -10.99 -21.38
C GLU A 101 6.54 -10.89 -19.84
N PRO A 102 6.80 -9.74 -19.20
CA PRO A 102 7.24 -8.47 -19.80
C PRO A 102 8.70 -8.52 -20.29
N SER A 103 9.04 -7.67 -21.26
CA SER A 103 10.41 -7.50 -21.77
C SER A 103 11.34 -6.84 -20.74
N ALA A 104 12.63 -6.72 -21.05
CA ALA A 104 13.67 -6.22 -20.16
C ALA A 104 13.75 -7.01 -18.85
N ALA A 105 13.65 -8.34 -18.94
CA ALA A 105 13.97 -9.27 -17.86
C ALA A 105 15.47 -9.61 -17.90
N GLN A 106 16.10 -9.79 -16.75
CA GLN A 106 17.48 -10.24 -16.63
C GLN A 106 17.58 -11.69 -17.11
N VAL A 107 18.62 -11.99 -17.89
CA VAL A 107 18.90 -13.34 -18.39
C VAL A 107 20.25 -13.79 -17.84
N TYR A 108 20.26 -14.97 -17.24
CA TYR A 108 21.45 -15.67 -16.81
C TYR A 108 21.61 -16.94 -17.64
N ILE A 109 22.82 -17.18 -18.14
CA ILE A 109 23.18 -18.40 -18.87
C ILE A 109 24.26 -19.09 -18.08
N ASP A 110 24.01 -20.34 -17.69
CA ASP A 110 24.89 -21.11 -16.80
C ASP A 110 25.25 -20.35 -15.52
N ARG A 111 24.24 -19.67 -14.94
CA ARG A 111 24.33 -18.82 -13.74
C ARG A 111 25.18 -17.55 -13.88
N VAL A 112 25.58 -17.19 -15.10
CA VAL A 112 26.31 -15.95 -15.38
C VAL A 112 25.37 -14.96 -16.07
N PHE A 113 25.36 -13.71 -15.59
CA PHE A 113 24.54 -12.66 -16.19
C PHE A 113 24.93 -12.42 -17.65
N ALA A 114 23.98 -12.61 -18.56
CA ALA A 114 24.20 -12.55 -20.01
C ALA A 114 23.60 -11.29 -20.64
N GLY A 115 22.62 -10.64 -20.00
CA GLY A 115 21.99 -9.42 -20.49
C GLY A 115 20.51 -9.32 -20.12
N PHE A 116 19.73 -8.63 -20.96
CA PHE A 116 18.29 -8.46 -20.76
C PHE A 116 17.50 -8.92 -21.99
N THR A 117 16.28 -9.41 -21.79
CA THR A 117 15.37 -9.75 -22.89
C THR A 117 14.87 -8.51 -23.64
N PRO A 118 14.67 -8.56 -24.97
CA PRO A 118 15.11 -9.65 -25.85
C PRO A 118 16.65 -9.71 -25.96
N LEU A 119 17.22 -10.90 -25.81
CA LEU A 119 18.66 -11.17 -25.86
C LEU A 119 18.97 -12.12 -27.03
N GLU A 120 19.97 -11.79 -27.84
CA GLU A 120 20.53 -12.70 -28.86
C GLU A 120 22.02 -12.89 -28.57
N THR A 121 22.44 -14.14 -28.38
CA THR A 121 23.84 -14.47 -28.05
C THR A 121 24.28 -15.79 -28.68
N LYS A 122 25.58 -15.97 -28.90
CA LYS A 122 26.16 -17.21 -29.42
C LYS A 122 26.70 -18.06 -28.29
N LEU A 123 26.39 -19.35 -28.31
CA LEU A 123 26.83 -20.33 -27.31
C LEU A 123 27.46 -21.55 -28.00
N PRO A 124 28.40 -22.25 -27.33
CA PRO A 124 28.84 -23.57 -27.78
C PRO A 124 27.64 -24.54 -27.93
N PRO A 125 27.72 -25.55 -28.82
CA PRO A 125 26.72 -26.59 -28.86
C PRO A 125 26.72 -27.38 -27.55
N GLY A 126 25.53 -27.69 -27.03
CA GLY A 126 25.40 -28.38 -25.75
C GLY A 126 24.20 -27.92 -24.95
N ARG A 127 24.12 -28.40 -23.70
CA ARG A 127 23.07 -28.00 -22.75
C ARG A 127 23.52 -26.78 -21.96
N HIS A 128 22.67 -25.76 -21.94
CA HIS A 128 22.86 -24.53 -21.16
C HIS A 128 21.65 -24.32 -20.25
N LEU A 129 21.88 -23.86 -19.02
CA LEU A 129 20.81 -23.45 -18.12
C LEU A 129 20.49 -21.99 -18.38
N VAL A 130 19.25 -21.70 -18.77
CA VAL A 130 18.75 -20.33 -18.97
C VAL A 130 17.85 -19.99 -17.79
N GLU A 131 18.15 -18.90 -17.09
CA GLU A 131 17.33 -18.36 -16.01
C GLU A 131 16.88 -16.94 -16.39
N ILE A 132 15.58 -16.67 -16.27
CA ILE A 132 14.98 -15.37 -16.61
C ILE A 132 14.32 -14.80 -15.36
N GLU A 133 14.77 -13.61 -14.95
CA GLU A 133 14.33 -12.95 -13.74
C GLU A 133 13.85 -11.52 -14.02
N LYS A 134 12.78 -11.11 -13.33
CA LYS A 134 12.31 -9.73 -13.37
C LYS A 134 11.67 -9.37 -12.03
N ALA A 135 11.89 -8.14 -11.57
CA ALA A 135 11.29 -7.65 -10.33
C ALA A 135 9.76 -7.84 -10.35
N ASN A 136 9.21 -8.29 -9.21
CA ASN A 136 7.79 -8.57 -9.01
C ASN A 136 7.20 -9.67 -9.92
N ARG A 137 8.05 -10.47 -10.57
CA ARG A 137 7.63 -11.64 -11.35
C ARG A 137 8.13 -12.94 -10.72
N VAL A 138 7.51 -14.05 -11.10
CA VAL A 138 8.01 -15.38 -10.77
C VAL A 138 9.12 -15.73 -11.77
N PRO A 139 10.34 -16.05 -11.32
CA PRO A 139 11.45 -16.40 -12.21
C PRO A 139 11.22 -17.76 -12.86
N VAL A 140 11.79 -17.95 -14.05
CA VAL A 140 11.73 -19.20 -14.79
C VAL A 140 13.15 -19.70 -15.05
N GLN A 141 13.35 -21.01 -14.95
CA GLN A 141 14.61 -21.67 -15.26
C GLN A 141 14.35 -22.86 -16.21
N GLU A 142 15.15 -22.97 -17.27
CA GLU A 142 15.01 -24.02 -18.27
C GLU A 142 16.37 -24.49 -18.78
N TRP A 143 16.53 -25.80 -18.92
CA TRP A 143 17.68 -26.38 -19.62
C TRP A 143 17.40 -26.43 -21.11
N VAL A 144 18.24 -25.78 -21.91
CA VAL A 144 18.08 -25.68 -23.35
C VAL A 144 19.26 -26.32 -24.07
N ALA A 145 19.02 -26.95 -25.22
CA ALA A 145 20.05 -27.61 -26.02
C ALA A 145 20.34 -26.79 -27.27
N VAL A 146 21.50 -26.14 -27.32
CA VAL A 146 21.95 -25.35 -28.47
C VAL A 146 22.63 -26.27 -29.47
N GLN A 147 22.21 -26.20 -30.73
CA GLN A 147 22.81 -26.93 -31.84
C GLN A 147 23.81 -26.04 -32.60
N SER A 148 24.86 -26.64 -33.17
CA SER A 148 25.80 -25.93 -34.05
C SER A 148 25.06 -25.33 -35.26
N ASP A 149 25.38 -24.09 -35.58
CA ASP A 149 24.84 -23.31 -36.71
C ASP A 149 23.30 -23.15 -36.72
N GLY A 150 22.63 -23.59 -35.65
CA GLY A 150 21.19 -23.43 -35.43
C GLY A 150 20.86 -22.18 -34.63
N THR A 151 19.61 -21.71 -34.77
CA THR A 151 19.04 -20.69 -33.87
C THR A 151 17.97 -21.33 -33.00
N LEU A 152 18.17 -21.30 -31.69
CA LEU A 152 17.17 -21.69 -30.70
C LEU A 152 16.48 -20.44 -30.15
N VAL A 153 15.15 -20.44 -30.13
CA VAL A 153 14.35 -19.36 -29.53
C VAL A 153 13.67 -19.89 -28.27
N VAL A 154 13.85 -19.17 -27.16
CA VAL A 154 13.22 -19.43 -25.86
C VAL A 154 12.39 -18.20 -25.53
N SER A 155 11.11 -18.40 -25.26
CA SER A 155 10.19 -17.29 -24.96
C SER A 155 9.33 -17.67 -23.76
N HIS A 156 9.36 -16.82 -22.72
CA HIS A 156 8.65 -17.07 -21.46
C HIS A 156 7.78 -15.88 -21.03
N LYS A 157 6.52 -16.16 -20.69
CA LYS A 157 5.67 -15.21 -19.97
C LYS A 157 5.91 -15.37 -18.47
N LEU A 158 6.40 -14.32 -17.82
CA LEU A 158 6.74 -14.34 -16.40
C LEU A 158 5.48 -14.02 -15.57
N PRO A 159 5.00 -14.94 -14.73
CA PRO A 159 3.82 -14.71 -13.90
C PRO A 159 3.99 -13.52 -12.96
N ASP A 160 2.89 -12.82 -12.70
CA ASP A 160 2.84 -11.65 -11.83
C ASP A 160 2.76 -12.08 -10.36
N ARG A 161 3.88 -11.99 -9.63
CA ARG A 161 3.97 -12.47 -8.25
C ARG A 161 3.07 -11.66 -7.31
N VAL A 162 2.96 -10.35 -7.52
CA VAL A 162 2.14 -9.46 -6.68
C VAL A 162 0.67 -9.77 -6.89
N LEU A 163 0.26 -9.95 -8.16
CA LEU A 163 -1.11 -10.31 -8.48
C LEU A 163 -1.49 -11.69 -7.93
N GLU A 164 -0.61 -12.69 -8.05
CA GLU A 164 -0.84 -14.03 -7.49
C GLU A 164 -1.06 -13.97 -5.98
N TYR A 165 -0.25 -13.19 -5.27
CA TYR A 165 -0.39 -12.97 -3.83
C TYR A 165 -1.74 -12.31 -3.48
N LEU A 166 -2.08 -11.19 -4.13
CA LEU A 166 -3.33 -10.47 -3.85
C LEU A 166 -4.57 -11.32 -4.17
N LEU A 167 -4.54 -12.11 -5.24
CA LEU A 167 -5.61 -13.04 -5.58
C LEU A 167 -5.70 -14.23 -4.60
N ALA A 168 -4.57 -14.69 -4.07
CA ALA A 168 -4.59 -15.71 -3.01
C ALA A 168 -5.16 -15.15 -1.70
N ALA A 169 -4.77 -13.93 -1.32
CA ALA A 169 -5.30 -13.23 -0.16
C ALA A 169 -6.82 -13.00 -0.27
N SER A 170 -7.31 -12.59 -1.46
CA SER A 170 -8.75 -12.36 -1.68
C SER A 170 -9.57 -13.64 -1.62
N ARG A 171 -9.00 -14.78 -2.02
CA ARG A 171 -9.63 -16.10 -1.84
C ARG A 171 -9.64 -16.55 -0.38
N ALA A 172 -8.58 -16.24 0.37
CA ALA A 172 -8.47 -16.61 1.78
C ALA A 172 -9.41 -15.79 2.67
N ASN A 173 -9.62 -14.51 2.34
CA ASN A 173 -10.56 -13.63 3.04
C ASN A 173 -11.44 -12.86 2.03
N PRO A 174 -12.56 -13.46 1.57
CA PRO A 174 -13.42 -12.86 0.55
C PRO A 174 -14.22 -11.65 1.04
N ASP A 175 -14.26 -11.40 2.36
CA ASP A 175 -14.94 -10.24 2.94
C ASP A 175 -13.98 -9.05 3.20
N ALA A 176 -12.66 -9.25 3.03
CA ALA A 176 -11.63 -8.25 3.31
C ALA A 176 -11.66 -7.05 2.36
N VAL A 177 -12.23 -5.93 2.82
CA VAL A 177 -12.31 -4.68 2.04
C VAL A 177 -10.93 -4.18 1.60
N ASP A 178 -9.94 -4.22 2.48
CA ASP A 178 -8.59 -3.75 2.23
C ASP A 178 -7.89 -4.56 1.12
N VAL A 179 -7.99 -5.90 1.13
CA VAL A 179 -7.41 -6.76 0.10
C VAL A 179 -7.97 -6.44 -1.28
N PHE A 180 -9.29 -6.26 -1.40
CA PHE A 180 -9.90 -5.88 -2.67
C PHE A 180 -9.57 -4.45 -3.08
N MET A 181 -9.35 -3.52 -2.13
CA MET A 181 -8.83 -2.19 -2.44
C MET A 181 -7.42 -2.26 -3.02
N GLU A 182 -6.52 -3.05 -2.43
CA GLU A 182 -5.15 -3.19 -2.93
C GLU A 182 -5.12 -3.86 -4.31
N LEU A 183 -5.95 -4.88 -4.52
CA LEU A 183 -6.12 -5.51 -5.82
C LEU A 183 -6.63 -4.50 -6.87
N ALA A 184 -7.59 -3.66 -6.49
CA ALA A 184 -8.12 -2.63 -7.37
C ALA A 184 -7.07 -1.57 -7.72
N HIS A 185 -6.30 -1.09 -6.74
CA HIS A 185 -5.18 -0.18 -6.99
C HIS A 185 -4.15 -0.79 -7.93
N TYR A 186 -3.82 -2.07 -7.72
CA TYR A 186 -2.87 -2.80 -8.55
C TYR A 186 -3.32 -2.89 -10.02
N TYR A 187 -4.60 -3.19 -10.26
CA TYR A 187 -5.15 -3.18 -11.62
C TYR A 187 -5.20 -1.76 -12.20
N PHE A 188 -5.53 -0.76 -11.39
CA PHE A 188 -5.67 0.62 -11.83
C PHE A 188 -4.33 1.18 -12.35
N ILE A 189 -3.21 0.93 -11.65
CA ILE A 189 -1.88 1.36 -12.10
C ILE A 189 -1.42 0.63 -13.38
N GLN A 190 -1.98 -0.54 -13.66
CA GLN A 190 -1.73 -1.30 -14.89
C GLN A 190 -2.68 -0.94 -16.03
N ASP A 191 -3.53 0.07 -15.86
CA ASP A 191 -4.57 0.48 -16.83
C ASP A 191 -5.63 -0.60 -17.12
N ARG A 192 -5.80 -1.55 -16.20
CA ARG A 192 -6.81 -2.62 -16.27
C ARG A 192 -8.08 -2.19 -15.56
N LEU A 193 -8.76 -1.19 -16.14
CA LEU A 193 -9.87 -0.50 -15.46
C LEU A 193 -11.07 -1.40 -15.16
N ASP A 194 -11.38 -2.40 -16.00
CA ASP A 194 -12.49 -3.34 -15.76
C ASP A 194 -12.20 -4.29 -14.59
N ASP A 195 -10.95 -4.76 -14.49
CA ASP A 195 -10.50 -5.58 -13.36
C ASP A 195 -10.47 -4.76 -12.07
N ALA A 196 -10.00 -3.51 -12.15
CA ALA A 196 -10.03 -2.57 -11.03
C ALA A 196 -11.47 -2.30 -10.56
N ALA A 197 -12.40 -2.08 -11.49
CA ALA A 197 -13.82 -1.90 -11.18
C ALA A 197 -14.41 -3.14 -10.50
N SER A 198 -14.04 -4.34 -10.97
CA SER A 198 -14.51 -5.60 -10.39
C SER A 198 -14.00 -5.81 -8.96
N ALA A 199 -12.72 -5.52 -8.72
CA ALA A 199 -12.15 -5.58 -7.37
C ALA A 199 -12.80 -4.54 -6.43
N TYR A 200 -12.95 -3.29 -6.87
CA TYR A 200 -13.66 -2.29 -6.06
C TYR A 200 -15.13 -2.62 -5.84
N ARG A 201 -15.81 -3.24 -6.81
CA ARG A 201 -17.18 -3.72 -6.63
C ARG A 201 -17.26 -4.69 -5.45
N GLN A 202 -16.33 -5.64 -5.33
CA GLN A 202 -16.27 -6.53 -4.17
C GLN A 202 -16.01 -5.76 -2.87
N ALA A 203 -15.05 -4.84 -2.86
CA ALA A 203 -14.80 -3.98 -1.70
C ALA A 203 -16.05 -3.19 -1.26
N VAL A 204 -16.81 -2.65 -2.23
CA VAL A 204 -18.07 -1.91 -1.98
C VAL A 204 -19.14 -2.84 -1.41
N LEU A 205 -19.35 -4.01 -2.00
CA LEU A 205 -20.30 -5.01 -1.51
C LEU A 205 -20.00 -5.39 -0.06
N ASN A 206 -18.73 -5.67 0.24
CA ASN A 206 -18.27 -6.04 1.57
C ASN A 206 -18.45 -4.90 2.57
N SER A 207 -18.25 -3.64 2.14
CA SER A 207 -18.39 -2.46 3.02
C SER A 207 -19.81 -2.21 3.57
N TYR A 208 -20.82 -2.94 3.08
CA TYR A 208 -22.19 -2.89 3.59
C TYR A 208 -22.46 -3.94 4.67
N ASN A 209 -21.56 -4.92 4.84
CA ASN A 209 -21.61 -5.89 5.93
C ASN A 209 -21.23 -5.18 7.25
N PRO A 210 -22.09 -5.23 8.29
CA PRO A 210 -21.85 -4.57 9.57
C PRO A 210 -20.62 -5.10 10.33
N ASP A 211 -20.14 -6.31 10.02
CA ASP A 211 -19.01 -6.93 10.70
C ASP A 211 -17.65 -6.38 10.24
N ILE A 212 -17.63 -5.61 9.13
CA ILE A 212 -16.41 -5.03 8.60
C ILE A 212 -15.94 -3.85 9.45
N PRO A 213 -14.63 -3.76 9.80
CA PRO A 213 -14.08 -2.62 10.53
C PRO A 213 -14.40 -1.27 9.88
N ARG A 214 -14.88 -0.32 10.69
CA ARG A 214 -15.23 1.03 10.20
C ARG A 214 -14.07 1.79 9.57
N GLU A 215 -12.84 1.52 10.03
CA GLU A 215 -11.64 2.13 9.49
C GLU A 215 -11.43 1.76 8.01
N ASP A 216 -11.58 0.48 7.66
CA ASP A 216 -11.44 0.00 6.29
C ASP A 216 -12.53 0.54 5.38
N VAL A 217 -13.76 0.62 5.90
CA VAL A 217 -14.88 1.25 5.21
C VAL A 217 -14.59 2.74 4.94
N GLY A 218 -14.07 3.47 5.93
CA GLY A 218 -13.71 4.88 5.79
C GLY A 218 -12.57 5.10 4.80
N ARG A 219 -11.55 4.22 4.80
CA ARG A 219 -10.46 4.21 3.82
C ARG A 219 -11.00 4.02 2.40
N LEU A 220 -11.86 3.04 2.17
CA LEU A 220 -12.49 2.79 0.88
C LEU A 220 -13.22 4.03 0.36
N GLU A 221 -14.08 4.63 1.18
CA GLU A 221 -14.86 5.80 0.80
C GLU A 221 -13.99 7.00 0.40
N LYS A 222 -12.89 7.22 1.13
CA LYS A 222 -11.92 8.27 0.80
C LYS A 222 -11.24 7.99 -0.53
N GLN A 223 -10.80 6.76 -0.78
CA GLN A 223 -10.14 6.38 -2.02
C GLN A 223 -11.08 6.47 -3.23
N MET A 224 -12.33 6.01 -3.09
CA MET A 224 -13.32 6.10 -4.17
C MET A 224 -13.58 7.54 -4.61
N LYS A 225 -13.61 8.52 -3.69
CA LYS A 225 -13.77 9.94 -4.05
C LYS A 225 -12.66 10.43 -4.98
N VAL A 226 -11.44 9.91 -4.82
CA VAL A 226 -10.28 10.26 -5.65
C VAL A 226 -10.35 9.52 -6.99
N HIS A 227 -10.48 8.19 -6.97
CA HIS A 227 -10.39 7.36 -8.18
C HIS A 227 -11.51 7.60 -9.19
N ARG A 228 -12.71 8.00 -8.74
CA ARG A 228 -13.83 8.34 -9.63
C ARG A 228 -13.56 9.56 -10.53
N ARG A 229 -12.52 10.35 -10.22
CA ARG A 229 -12.16 11.60 -10.91
C ARG A 229 -10.68 11.64 -11.28
N TRP A 230 -10.05 10.48 -11.45
CA TRP A 230 -8.61 10.41 -11.72
C TRP A 230 -8.26 11.12 -13.04
N PRO A 231 -7.34 12.11 -13.03
CA PRO A 231 -7.00 12.86 -14.24
C PRO A 231 -6.42 11.98 -15.35
N GLY A 232 -6.86 12.18 -16.59
CA GLY A 232 -6.29 11.52 -17.77
C GLY A 232 -6.76 10.08 -18.02
N LYS A 233 -7.77 9.58 -17.30
CA LYS A 233 -8.40 8.27 -17.53
C LYS A 233 -9.84 8.41 -18.06
N GLU A 234 -10.25 7.52 -18.97
CA GLU A 234 -11.68 7.33 -19.29
C GLU A 234 -12.29 6.49 -18.16
N LEU A 235 -13.24 7.06 -17.43
CA LEU A 235 -13.79 6.46 -16.20
C LEU A 235 -15.29 6.22 -16.27
N LYS A 236 -15.93 6.37 -17.43
CA LYS A 236 -17.40 6.28 -17.51
C LYS A 236 -17.87 4.87 -17.18
N ALA A 237 -17.26 3.87 -17.80
CA ALA A 237 -17.57 2.47 -17.55
C ALA A 237 -17.21 2.07 -16.10
N PHE A 238 -16.03 2.47 -15.63
CA PHE A 238 -15.58 2.26 -14.25
C PHE A 238 -16.58 2.82 -13.23
N ASN A 239 -16.96 4.10 -13.37
CA ASN A 239 -17.91 4.75 -12.47
C ASN A 239 -19.29 4.07 -12.50
N SER A 240 -19.77 3.71 -13.70
CA SER A 240 -21.04 3.01 -13.86
C SER A 240 -21.04 1.63 -13.18
N ALA A 241 -19.94 0.89 -13.27
CA ALA A 241 -19.80 -0.40 -12.58
C ALA A 241 -19.82 -0.24 -11.05
N LEU A 242 -19.20 0.82 -10.52
CA LEU A 242 -19.24 1.14 -9.10
C LEU A 242 -20.64 1.57 -8.63
N ASP A 243 -21.36 2.37 -9.41
CA ASP A 243 -22.74 2.75 -9.06
C ASP A 243 -23.66 1.51 -9.04
N ALA A 244 -23.48 0.58 -9.99
CA ALA A 244 -24.21 -0.69 -10.01
C ALA A 244 -23.88 -1.55 -8.77
N ALA A 245 -22.62 -1.58 -8.35
CA ALA A 245 -22.18 -2.28 -7.13
C ALA A 245 -22.83 -1.71 -5.87
N VAL A 246 -22.91 -0.37 -5.76
CA VAL A 246 -23.59 0.30 -4.64
C VAL A 246 -25.08 -0.09 -4.60
N ALA A 247 -25.76 -0.09 -5.75
CA ALA A 247 -27.17 -0.47 -5.83
C ALA A 247 -27.40 -1.95 -5.50
N GLU A 248 -26.49 -2.84 -5.91
CA GLU A 248 -26.49 -4.25 -5.53
C GLU A 248 -26.27 -4.44 -4.02
N ALA A 249 -25.27 -3.78 -3.45
CA ALA A 249 -24.96 -3.85 -2.02
C ALA A 249 -26.15 -3.41 -1.17
N ALA A 250 -26.82 -2.32 -1.55
CA ALA A 250 -28.01 -1.84 -0.86
C ALA A 250 -29.18 -2.82 -0.92
N ARG A 251 -29.33 -3.60 -2.01
CA ARG A 251 -30.34 -4.65 -2.12
C ARG A 251 -30.00 -5.88 -1.27
N ARG A 252 -28.72 -6.25 -1.20
CA ARG A 252 -28.23 -7.39 -0.40
C ARG A 252 -28.28 -7.11 1.10
N PHE A 253 -28.00 -5.88 1.50
CA PHE A 253 -27.96 -5.44 2.90
C PHE A 253 -28.91 -4.25 3.13
N PRO A 254 -30.24 -4.45 3.01
CA PRO A 254 -31.21 -3.36 3.07
C PRO A 254 -31.27 -2.66 4.45
N ALA A 255 -30.83 -3.34 5.51
CA ALA A 255 -30.75 -2.79 6.86
C ALA A 255 -29.40 -2.13 7.19
N SER A 256 -28.44 -2.11 6.27
CA SER A 256 -27.17 -1.41 6.52
C SER A 256 -27.40 0.10 6.58
N ILE A 257 -26.63 0.79 7.42
CA ILE A 257 -26.73 2.26 7.57
C ILE A 257 -26.58 2.96 6.22
N LYS A 258 -25.70 2.45 5.34
CA LYS A 258 -25.49 3.01 4.00
C LYS A 258 -26.73 2.88 3.11
N ALA A 259 -27.36 1.71 3.10
CA ALA A 259 -28.57 1.45 2.31
C ALA A 259 -29.75 2.31 2.81
N LEU A 260 -29.94 2.34 4.14
CA LEU A 260 -30.98 3.15 4.78
C LEU A 260 -30.80 4.63 4.50
N ARG A 261 -29.57 5.14 4.60
CA ARG A 261 -29.26 6.54 4.29
C ARG A 261 -29.54 6.89 2.83
N ALA A 262 -29.17 6.03 1.89
CA ALA A 262 -29.44 6.26 0.47
C ALA A 262 -30.95 6.35 0.20
N LYS A 263 -31.75 5.42 0.75
CA LYS A 263 -33.21 5.41 0.59
C LYS A 263 -33.88 6.57 1.33
N SER A 264 -33.42 6.91 2.54
CA SER A 264 -33.87 8.09 3.31
C SER A 264 -33.63 9.37 2.53
N MET A 265 -32.43 9.56 1.96
CA MET A 265 -32.06 10.77 1.24
C MET A 265 -32.93 11.02 0.00
N GLU A 266 -33.34 9.95 -0.70
CA GLU A 266 -34.27 10.06 -1.83
C GLU A 266 -35.64 10.59 -1.39
N LEU A 267 -36.14 10.13 -0.25
CA LEU A 267 -37.42 10.59 0.32
C LEU A 267 -37.31 12.03 0.85
N GLU A 268 -36.19 12.37 1.50
CA GLU A 268 -35.88 13.73 1.94
C GLU A 268 -35.86 14.73 0.77
N GLN A 269 -35.28 14.35 -0.38
CA GLN A 269 -35.30 15.19 -1.60
C GLN A 269 -36.71 15.44 -2.13
N ARG A 270 -37.62 14.47 -1.95
CA ARG A 270 -39.04 14.61 -2.27
C ARG A 270 -39.85 15.32 -1.18
N ARG A 271 -39.18 15.79 -0.12
CA ARG A 271 -39.77 16.39 1.09
C ARG A 271 -40.67 15.43 1.89
N ASP A 272 -40.53 14.13 1.69
CA ASP A 272 -41.23 13.09 2.44
C ASP A 272 -40.41 12.68 3.68
N MET A 273 -40.48 13.51 4.73
CA MET A 273 -39.74 13.27 5.97
C MET A 273 -40.32 12.09 6.77
N ASP A 274 -41.63 11.88 6.74
CA ASP A 274 -42.28 10.78 7.45
C ASP A 274 -41.94 9.43 6.80
N GLY A 275 -41.90 9.36 5.46
CA GLY A 275 -41.40 8.20 4.73
C GLY A 275 -39.94 7.92 5.01
N ALA A 276 -39.09 8.96 5.05
CA ALA A 276 -37.69 8.83 5.41
C ALA A 276 -37.53 8.23 6.83
N LEU A 277 -38.29 8.72 7.82
CA LEU A 277 -38.31 8.16 9.17
C LEU A 277 -38.80 6.70 9.20
N ALA A 278 -39.80 6.35 8.40
CA ALA A 278 -40.29 4.98 8.30
C ALA A 278 -39.20 4.02 7.80
N VAL A 279 -38.36 4.44 6.84
CA VAL A 279 -37.20 3.65 6.38
C VAL A 279 -36.26 3.33 7.53
N TRP A 280 -35.90 4.33 8.35
CA TRP A 280 -35.02 4.12 9.49
C TRP A 280 -35.66 3.24 10.57
N ARG A 281 -36.97 3.38 10.83
CA ARG A 281 -37.68 2.50 11.77
C ARG A 281 -37.64 1.03 11.33
N GLU A 282 -37.82 0.75 10.04
CA GLU A 282 -37.66 -0.62 9.52
C GLU A 282 -36.21 -1.12 9.67
N GLY A 283 -35.23 -0.26 9.42
CA GLY A 283 -33.82 -0.58 9.68
C GLY A 283 -33.55 -0.90 11.16
N ILE A 284 -34.10 -0.11 12.08
CA ILE A 284 -34.01 -0.32 13.52
C ILE A 284 -34.60 -1.67 13.92
N LYS A 285 -35.76 -2.07 13.36
CA LYS A 285 -36.34 -3.40 13.63
C LYS A 285 -35.40 -4.54 13.24
N ALA A 286 -34.64 -4.37 12.16
CA ALA A 286 -33.69 -5.37 11.69
C ALA A 286 -32.39 -5.41 12.50
N ALA A 287 -31.95 -4.28 13.07
CA ALA A 287 -30.72 -4.18 13.85
C ALA A 287 -30.89 -3.33 15.13
N PRO A 288 -31.75 -3.73 16.08
CA PRO A 288 -32.14 -2.88 17.21
C PRO A 288 -31.01 -2.64 18.21
N ALA A 289 -30.00 -3.52 18.26
CA ALA A 289 -28.86 -3.41 19.16
C ALA A 289 -27.71 -2.55 18.62
N ASN A 290 -27.83 -1.98 17.42
CA ASN A 290 -26.76 -1.17 16.81
C ASN A 290 -26.94 0.32 17.16
N PRO A 291 -26.20 0.90 18.12
CA PRO A 291 -26.38 2.30 18.52
C PRO A 291 -26.19 3.31 17.38
N ALA A 292 -25.40 2.99 16.34
CA ALA A 292 -25.20 3.89 15.21
C ALA A 292 -26.45 4.06 14.33
N ILE A 293 -27.33 3.06 14.25
CA ILE A 293 -28.59 3.19 13.50
C ILE A 293 -29.55 4.15 14.21
N TRP A 294 -29.58 4.10 15.55
CA TRP A 294 -30.34 5.01 16.39
C TRP A 294 -29.82 6.43 16.30
N LEU A 295 -28.49 6.62 16.23
CA LEU A 295 -27.88 7.94 16.07
C LEU A 295 -28.28 8.60 14.74
N GLU A 296 -28.29 7.86 13.63
CA GLU A 296 -28.76 8.37 12.35
C GLU A 296 -30.27 8.67 12.35
N PHE A 297 -31.07 7.79 12.96
CA PHE A 297 -32.50 8.03 13.13
C PHE A 297 -32.78 9.28 13.97
N ALA A 298 -32.05 9.48 15.08
CA ALA A 298 -32.16 10.66 15.93
C ALA A 298 -31.86 11.95 15.13
N ARG A 299 -30.79 11.96 14.32
CA ARG A 299 -30.43 13.08 13.45
C ARG A 299 -31.57 13.43 12.49
N LEU A 300 -32.18 12.44 11.86
CA LEU A 300 -33.30 12.66 10.95
C LEU A 300 -34.55 13.12 11.70
N ALA A 301 -34.91 12.46 12.81
CA ALA A 301 -36.08 12.79 13.62
C ALA A 301 -36.03 14.23 14.11
N MET A 302 -34.86 14.67 14.56
CA MET A 302 -34.59 16.06 14.88
C MET A 302 -34.89 16.96 13.68
N ARG A 303 -34.23 16.76 12.51
CA ARG A 303 -34.47 17.56 11.29
C ARG A 303 -35.94 17.60 10.86
N ALA A 304 -36.66 16.49 11.05
CA ALA A 304 -38.08 16.33 10.76
C ALA A 304 -39.00 16.92 11.86
N ARG A 305 -38.44 17.47 12.95
CA ARG A 305 -39.13 18.01 14.13
C ARG A 305 -40.03 17.00 14.84
N LYS A 306 -39.64 15.73 14.82
CA LYS A 306 -40.28 14.65 15.57
C LYS A 306 -39.52 14.45 16.89
N ASN A 307 -39.78 15.34 17.84
CA ASN A 307 -39.02 15.40 19.09
C ASN A 307 -39.13 14.09 19.90
N ASP A 308 -40.32 13.49 19.96
CA ASP A 308 -40.53 12.22 20.68
C ASP A 308 -39.71 11.06 20.09
N ASP A 309 -39.65 10.96 18.76
CA ASP A 309 -38.83 9.97 18.06
C ASP A 309 -37.33 10.19 18.32
N ALA A 310 -36.90 11.46 18.34
CA ALA A 310 -35.51 11.82 18.62
C ALA A 310 -35.12 11.45 20.06
N VAL A 311 -35.99 11.75 21.04
CA VAL A 311 -35.78 11.39 22.45
C VAL A 311 -35.64 9.87 22.61
N LEU A 312 -36.60 9.11 22.07
CA LEU A 312 -36.57 7.65 22.11
C LEU A 312 -35.25 7.10 21.54
N ALA A 313 -34.80 7.68 20.43
CA ALA A 313 -33.55 7.26 19.79
C ALA A 313 -32.33 7.52 20.68
N PHE A 314 -32.25 8.68 21.33
CA PHE A 314 -31.14 8.98 22.24
C PHE A 314 -31.15 8.12 23.50
N GLU A 315 -32.34 7.81 24.05
CA GLU A 315 -32.47 6.86 25.17
C GLU A 315 -31.91 5.49 24.80
N LYS A 316 -32.24 5.01 23.60
CA LYS A 316 -31.71 3.75 23.09
C LYS A 316 -30.21 3.78 22.87
N ILE A 317 -29.64 4.90 22.42
CA ILE A 317 -28.18 5.04 22.29
C ILE A 317 -27.51 4.92 23.66
N VAL A 318 -28.04 5.58 24.70
CA VAL A 318 -27.45 5.52 26.05
C VAL A 318 -27.58 4.13 26.66
N GLU A 319 -28.73 3.46 26.47
CA GLU A 319 -28.93 2.06 26.88
C GLU A 319 -27.92 1.13 26.20
N LEU A 320 -27.69 1.30 24.90
CA LEU A 320 -26.86 0.40 24.09
C LEU A 320 -25.37 0.74 24.11
N ALA A 321 -24.98 1.96 24.46
CA ALA A 321 -23.58 2.39 24.43
C ALA A 321 -22.75 1.72 25.54
N ASP A 322 -23.36 1.26 26.64
CA ASP A 322 -22.69 0.57 27.76
C ASP A 322 -21.38 1.27 28.21
N GLY A 323 -21.40 2.61 28.24
CA GLY A 323 -20.23 3.41 28.62
C GLY A 323 -19.21 3.66 27.51
N ASP A 324 -19.46 3.29 26.24
CA ASP A 324 -18.65 3.70 25.07
C ASP A 324 -18.60 5.23 25.00
N PRO A 325 -17.45 5.84 25.37
CA PRO A 325 -17.33 7.29 25.45
C PRO A 325 -17.55 7.97 24.11
N GLU A 326 -17.19 7.31 23.01
CA GLU A 326 -17.23 7.91 21.68
C GLU A 326 -18.66 7.98 21.15
N MET A 327 -19.43 6.90 21.31
CA MET A 327 -20.84 6.91 20.94
C MET A 327 -21.63 7.93 21.75
N LEU A 328 -21.38 7.99 23.06
CA LEU A 328 -22.01 8.95 23.96
C LEU A 328 -21.63 10.40 23.60
N ARG A 329 -20.34 10.67 23.28
CA ARG A 329 -19.89 11.97 22.76
C ARG A 329 -20.61 12.36 21.48
N GLN A 330 -20.76 11.44 20.52
CA GLN A 330 -21.42 11.74 19.26
C GLN A 330 -22.92 12.04 19.43
N ALA A 331 -23.60 11.31 20.32
CA ALA A 331 -24.99 11.60 20.70
C ALA A 331 -25.11 13.01 21.28
N VAL A 332 -24.24 13.35 22.24
CA VAL A 332 -24.17 14.68 22.87
C VAL A 332 -23.90 15.79 21.85
N GLN A 333 -22.91 15.63 20.98
CA GLN A 333 -22.61 16.63 19.95
C GLN A 333 -23.78 16.82 18.97
N THR A 334 -24.48 15.73 18.66
CA THR A 334 -25.65 15.74 17.78
C THR A 334 -26.81 16.51 18.44
N ILE A 335 -27.08 16.21 19.71
CA ILE A 335 -28.00 16.94 20.58
C ILE A 335 -27.64 18.44 20.59
N HIS A 336 -26.38 18.77 20.85
CA HIS A 336 -25.87 20.13 20.92
C HIS A 336 -25.99 20.95 19.63
N GLY A 337 -25.60 20.35 18.50
CA GLY A 337 -25.68 21.01 17.19
C GLY A 337 -27.10 21.44 16.86
N TYR A 338 -28.08 20.65 17.31
CA TYR A 338 -29.49 20.87 17.04
C TYR A 338 -30.13 21.98 17.90
N PHE A 339 -29.52 22.32 19.05
CA PHE A 339 -30.01 23.37 19.96
C PHE A 339 -30.12 24.75 19.32
N ARG A 340 -29.19 25.09 18.43
CA ARG A 340 -29.15 26.40 17.76
C ARG A 340 -30.26 26.58 16.73
N THR A 341 -30.96 25.50 16.40
CA THR A 341 -31.95 25.47 15.31
C THR A 341 -33.39 25.27 15.79
N PHE A 342 -33.62 25.18 17.10
CA PHE A 342 -34.98 25.10 17.66
C PHE A 342 -35.73 26.43 17.49
N PRO A 343 -36.93 26.42 16.88
CA PRO A 343 -37.74 27.62 16.73
C PRO A 343 -38.57 27.96 17.98
N VAL A 344 -38.80 26.99 18.86
CA VAL A 344 -39.66 27.10 20.05
C VAL A 344 -38.82 26.75 21.29
N LYS A 345 -38.80 27.65 22.27
CA LYS A 345 -37.97 27.53 23.48
C LYS A 345 -38.44 26.37 24.36
N GLU A 346 -39.75 26.21 24.52
CA GLU A 346 -40.36 25.24 25.42
C GLU A 346 -40.08 23.79 24.98
N GLU A 347 -40.12 23.53 23.67
CA GLU A 347 -39.79 22.21 23.09
C GLU A 347 -38.31 21.87 23.27
N ARG A 348 -37.44 22.89 23.10
CA ARG A 348 -36.01 22.76 23.32
C ARG A 348 -35.73 22.44 24.78
N ASP A 349 -36.33 23.17 25.71
CA ASP A 349 -36.05 23.03 27.14
C ASP A 349 -36.51 21.66 27.66
N ARG A 350 -37.69 21.19 27.23
CA ARG A 350 -38.16 19.83 27.54
C ARG A 350 -37.17 18.75 27.08
N PHE A 351 -36.61 18.91 25.89
CA PHE A 351 -35.60 17.99 25.37
C PHE A 351 -34.29 18.05 26.16
N LEU A 352 -33.84 19.26 26.50
CA LEU A 352 -32.62 19.51 27.28
C LEU A 352 -32.71 18.92 28.69
N GLU A 353 -33.86 19.03 29.35
CA GLU A 353 -34.10 18.42 30.67
C GLU A 353 -33.95 16.90 30.61
N ILE A 354 -34.51 16.26 29.58
CA ILE A 354 -34.38 14.82 29.35
C ILE A 354 -32.92 14.45 29.09
N ALA A 355 -32.23 15.20 28.22
CA ALA A 355 -30.82 14.97 27.92
C ALA A 355 -29.94 15.11 29.16
N LEU A 356 -30.19 16.14 29.98
CA LEU A 356 -29.47 16.41 31.22
C LEU A 356 -29.60 15.26 32.22
N GLY A 357 -30.82 14.79 32.45
CA GLY A 357 -31.12 13.76 33.45
C GLY A 357 -30.81 12.34 32.99
N ARG A 358 -31.12 11.99 31.74
CA ARG A 358 -31.04 10.60 31.25
C ARG A 358 -29.75 10.28 30.49
N LEU A 359 -29.07 11.30 29.95
CA LEU A 359 -27.93 11.07 29.06
C LEU A 359 -26.62 11.62 29.64
N ILE A 360 -26.65 12.83 30.21
CA ILE A 360 -25.43 13.55 30.61
C ILE A 360 -25.02 13.21 32.04
N SER A 361 -25.92 13.38 33.01
CA SER A 361 -25.61 13.18 34.43
C SER A 361 -25.18 11.74 34.77
N PRO A 362 -25.86 10.68 34.26
CA PRO A 362 -25.48 9.31 34.57
C PRO A 362 -24.05 8.94 34.16
N VAL A 363 -23.55 9.48 33.04
CA VAL A 363 -22.17 9.22 32.56
C VAL A 363 -21.13 9.86 33.47
N ILE A 364 -21.42 11.06 34.00
CA ILE A 364 -20.54 11.77 34.92
C ILE A 364 -20.44 11.01 36.25
N ASP A 365 -21.60 10.54 36.74
CA ASP A 365 -21.76 9.91 38.05
C ASP A 365 -21.36 8.43 38.03
N ALA A 366 -21.27 7.80 36.86
CA ALA A 366 -20.90 6.41 36.72
C ALA A 366 -19.47 6.13 37.28
N PRO A 367 -19.35 5.13 38.17
CA PRO A 367 -18.04 4.70 38.66
C PRO A 367 -17.25 4.07 37.51
N GLY A 368 -15.99 4.47 37.35
CA GLY A 368 -15.11 3.97 36.29
C GLY A 368 -15.08 4.80 34.99
N THR A 369 -15.91 5.83 34.85
CA THR A 369 -15.82 6.74 33.68
C THR A 369 -14.42 7.36 33.58
N PRO A 370 -13.72 7.21 32.43
CA PRO A 370 -12.40 7.80 32.23
C PRO A 370 -12.42 9.31 32.46
N GLU A 371 -11.38 9.85 33.10
CA GLU A 371 -11.31 11.26 33.49
C GLU A 371 -11.57 12.21 32.31
N ASN A 372 -10.92 12.01 31.17
CA ASN A 372 -11.13 12.84 29.98
C ASN A 372 -12.59 12.81 29.49
N THR A 373 -13.23 11.64 29.55
CA THR A 373 -14.64 11.48 29.16
C THR A 373 -15.54 12.22 30.15
N ARG A 374 -15.29 12.06 31.45
CA ARG A 374 -16.02 12.79 32.50
C ARG A 374 -15.88 14.30 32.32
N THR A 375 -14.68 14.80 32.01
CA THR A 375 -14.40 16.22 31.77
C THR A 375 -15.20 16.78 30.61
N GLU A 376 -15.28 16.06 29.48
CA GLU A 376 -16.09 16.48 28.33
C GLU A 376 -17.59 16.47 28.64
N PHE A 377 -18.06 15.48 29.39
CA PHE A 377 -19.45 15.41 29.84
C PHE A 377 -19.81 16.50 30.86
N LEU A 378 -18.88 16.91 31.73
CA LEU A 378 -19.06 18.07 32.61
C LEU A 378 -19.24 19.36 31.81
N TYR A 379 -18.40 19.58 30.78
CA TYR A 379 -18.56 20.74 29.89
C TYR A 379 -19.90 20.70 29.13
N CYS A 380 -20.31 19.52 28.67
CA CYS A 380 -21.62 19.30 28.07
C CYS A 380 -22.78 19.64 29.03
N ARG A 381 -22.67 19.22 30.29
CA ARG A 381 -23.67 19.52 31.33
C ARG A 381 -23.76 21.02 31.57
N ALA A 382 -22.62 21.70 31.66
CA ALA A 382 -22.53 23.14 31.82
C ALA A 382 -23.26 23.89 30.70
N MET A 383 -23.00 23.53 29.44
CA MET A 383 -23.68 24.11 28.28
C MET A 383 -25.19 23.83 28.30
N THR A 384 -25.59 22.62 28.65
CA THR A 384 -27.02 22.23 28.70
C THR A 384 -27.78 23.06 29.73
N ARG A 385 -27.19 23.24 30.92
CA ARG A 385 -27.72 24.11 31.98
C ARG A 385 -27.72 25.58 31.58
N GLU A 386 -26.70 26.06 30.87
CA GLU A 386 -26.69 27.41 30.29
C GLU A 386 -27.90 27.64 29.39
N TYR A 387 -28.24 26.69 28.50
CA TYR A 387 -29.39 26.83 27.61
C TYR A 387 -30.75 26.76 28.33
N LEU A 388 -30.81 26.07 29.47
CA LEU A 388 -31.97 25.99 30.35
C LEU A 388 -32.10 27.19 31.31
N ASP A 389 -31.28 28.23 31.15
CA ASP A 389 -31.20 29.39 32.02
C ASP A 389 -30.82 29.05 33.49
N ASP A 390 -30.26 27.87 33.74
CA ASP A 390 -29.73 27.42 35.05
C ASP A 390 -28.27 27.88 35.23
N HIS A 391 -28.09 29.20 35.28
CA HIS A 391 -26.78 29.84 35.19
C HIS A 391 -25.82 29.47 36.33
N ASP A 392 -26.31 29.33 37.57
CA ASP A 392 -25.43 29.07 38.73
C ASP A 392 -24.84 27.66 38.69
N ASN A 393 -25.66 26.65 38.37
CA ASN A 393 -25.17 25.29 38.20
C ASN A 393 -24.31 25.15 36.94
N ALA A 394 -24.64 25.88 35.87
CA ALA A 394 -23.82 25.93 34.66
C ALA A 394 -22.41 26.47 34.95
N VAL A 395 -22.28 27.56 35.72
CA VAL A 395 -20.98 28.12 36.13
C VAL A 395 -20.15 27.09 36.91
N ASN A 396 -20.77 26.39 37.87
CA ASN A 396 -20.07 25.38 38.68
C ASN A 396 -19.55 24.20 37.83
N ASP A 397 -20.35 23.75 36.87
CA ASP A 397 -19.95 22.68 35.94
C ASP A 397 -18.83 23.15 35.00
N TYR A 398 -18.90 24.37 34.47
CA TYR A 398 -17.84 24.93 33.63
C TYR A 398 -16.51 25.00 34.39
N ILE A 399 -16.53 25.48 35.64
CA ILE A 399 -15.32 25.54 36.49
C ILE A 399 -14.75 24.13 36.70
N SER A 400 -15.63 23.17 37.03
CA SER A 400 -15.23 21.77 37.23
C SER A 400 -14.60 21.16 35.97
N ALA A 401 -15.22 21.39 34.80
CA ALA A 401 -14.71 20.93 33.52
C ALA A 401 -13.36 21.58 33.16
N ILE A 402 -13.23 22.90 33.33
CA ILE A 402 -11.99 23.63 33.05
C ILE A 402 -10.84 23.14 33.93
N ASN A 403 -11.09 22.90 35.21
CA ASN A 403 -10.08 22.43 36.16
C ASN A 403 -9.62 20.99 35.85
N ALA A 404 -10.52 20.14 35.36
CA ALA A 404 -10.21 18.76 34.99
C ALA A 404 -9.62 18.60 33.57
N GLN A 405 -9.61 19.67 32.77
CA GLN A 405 -9.13 19.64 31.39
C GLN A 405 -7.61 19.78 31.33
N LYS A 406 -6.95 18.86 30.62
CA LYS A 406 -5.49 18.81 30.47
C LYS A 406 -5.01 19.64 29.28
N GLU A 407 -5.82 19.78 28.24
CA GLU A 407 -5.45 20.52 27.02
C GLU A 407 -5.62 22.06 27.17
N PRO A 408 -4.53 22.86 27.09
CA PRO A 408 -4.61 24.31 27.26
C PRO A 408 -5.51 25.01 26.24
N ALA A 409 -5.50 24.56 24.98
CA ALA A 409 -6.32 25.14 23.93
C ALA A 409 -7.83 25.01 24.23
N MET A 410 -8.25 23.87 24.79
CA MET A 410 -9.64 23.64 25.20
C MET A 410 -9.99 24.45 26.45
N ARG A 411 -9.09 24.55 27.44
CA ARG A 411 -9.31 25.40 28.62
C ARG A 411 -9.54 26.85 28.24
N VAL A 412 -8.74 27.40 27.33
CA VAL A 412 -8.91 28.77 26.81
C VAL A 412 -10.32 28.95 26.22
N GLU A 413 -10.77 28.02 25.38
CA GLU A 413 -12.11 28.06 24.79
C GLU A 413 -13.23 28.03 25.82
N TRP A 414 -13.11 27.13 26.79
CA TRP A 414 -14.13 26.95 27.81
C TRP A 414 -14.17 28.15 28.77
N ARG A 415 -13.03 28.77 29.07
CA ARG A 415 -12.93 30.01 29.84
C ARG A 415 -13.60 31.19 29.12
N GLU A 416 -13.39 31.34 27.82
CA GLU A 416 -14.06 32.40 27.05
C GLU A 416 -15.59 32.23 27.11
N ARG A 417 -16.09 31.00 26.99
CA ARG A 417 -17.53 30.72 27.07
C ARG A 417 -18.08 30.97 28.47
N LEU A 418 -17.38 30.53 29.52
CA LEU A 418 -17.72 30.82 30.90
C LEU A 418 -17.76 32.33 31.18
N ALA A 419 -16.78 33.09 30.68
CA ALA A 419 -16.75 34.55 30.81
C ALA A 419 -17.99 35.20 30.20
N ILE A 420 -18.42 34.76 29.01
CA ILE A 420 -19.65 35.25 28.36
C ILE A 420 -20.89 34.96 29.23
N LEU A 421 -20.99 33.75 29.81
CA LEU A 421 -22.09 33.41 30.72
C LEU A 421 -22.07 34.29 31.98
N LEU A 422 -20.90 34.48 32.59
CA LEU A 422 -20.73 35.31 33.78
C LEU A 422 -21.13 36.77 33.53
N ILE A 423 -20.84 37.33 32.33
CA ILE A 423 -21.31 38.66 31.93
C ILE A 423 -22.83 38.71 31.89
N ARG A 424 -23.49 37.71 31.28
CA ARG A 424 -24.96 37.62 31.24
C ARG A 424 -25.58 37.49 32.63
N ALA A 425 -24.90 36.80 33.54
CA ALA A 425 -25.28 36.67 34.94
C ALA A 425 -24.88 37.88 35.82
N ASN A 426 -24.38 38.97 35.20
CA ASN A 426 -23.92 40.19 35.89
C ASN A 426 -22.77 39.97 36.90
N ARG A 427 -21.97 38.91 36.72
CA ARG A 427 -20.79 38.53 37.53
C ARG A 427 -19.49 38.95 36.83
N LYS A 428 -19.33 40.26 36.63
CA LYS A 428 -18.31 40.83 35.71
C LYS A 428 -16.88 40.62 36.19
N ASP A 429 -16.63 40.71 37.49
CA ASP A 429 -15.28 40.53 38.05
C ASP A 429 -14.77 39.11 37.81
N GLU A 430 -15.65 38.13 37.97
CA GLU A 430 -15.35 36.73 37.67
C GLU A 430 -15.13 36.50 36.18
N ALA A 431 -15.89 37.18 35.32
CA ALA A 431 -15.70 37.11 33.87
C ALA A 431 -14.33 37.67 33.44
N MET A 432 -13.92 38.82 34.01
CA MET A 432 -12.59 39.40 33.77
C MET A 432 -11.47 38.45 34.20
N GLU A 433 -11.62 37.81 35.36
CA GLU A 433 -10.67 36.81 35.84
C GLU A 433 -10.54 35.61 34.87
N GLN A 434 -11.65 35.12 34.31
CA GLN A 434 -11.59 34.05 33.31
C GLN A 434 -10.86 34.48 32.02
N TYR A 435 -11.07 35.72 31.54
CA TYR A 435 -10.32 36.23 30.40
C TYR A 435 -8.83 36.39 30.69
N ARG A 436 -8.44 36.86 31.88
CA ARG A 436 -7.03 36.97 32.28
C ARG A 436 -6.34 35.60 32.30
N ARG A 437 -6.97 34.59 32.91
CA ARG A 437 -6.46 33.21 32.88
C ARG A 437 -6.40 32.64 31.47
N ALA A 438 -7.36 32.98 30.60
CA ALA A 438 -7.31 32.58 29.20
C ALA A 438 -6.09 33.21 28.47
N LEU A 439 -5.71 34.44 28.80
CA LEU A 439 -4.53 35.12 28.23
C LEU A 439 -3.20 34.52 28.68
N GLU A 440 -3.14 33.93 29.86
CA GLU A 440 -1.96 33.20 30.37
C GLU A 440 -1.70 31.91 29.58
N GLU A 441 -2.77 31.25 29.14
CA GLU A 441 -2.71 29.93 28.50
C GLU A 441 -2.73 29.98 26.96
N VAL A 442 -3.25 31.06 26.35
CA VAL A 442 -3.40 31.19 24.89
C VAL A 442 -2.05 31.36 24.18
N ARG A 443 -1.81 30.52 23.17
CA ARG A 443 -0.60 30.57 22.33
C ARG A 443 -0.84 31.16 20.94
N GLU A 444 -2.09 31.15 20.47
CA GLU A 444 -2.45 31.63 19.14
C GLU A 444 -2.57 33.16 19.12
N PRO A 445 -1.79 33.88 18.30
CA PRO A 445 -1.78 35.35 18.30
C PRO A 445 -3.14 35.97 17.98
N ASN A 446 -3.82 35.45 16.96
CA ASN A 446 -5.14 35.98 16.54
C ASN A 446 -6.19 35.84 17.65
N ARG A 447 -6.19 34.70 18.33
CA ARG A 447 -7.12 34.43 19.43
C ARG A 447 -6.82 35.29 20.64
N ARG A 448 -5.53 35.48 20.96
CA ARG A 448 -5.07 36.39 22.02
C ARG A 448 -5.62 37.80 21.82
N THR A 449 -5.47 38.37 20.62
CA THR A 449 -5.99 39.71 20.30
C THR A 449 -7.50 39.82 20.49
N VAL A 450 -8.26 38.76 20.18
CA VAL A 450 -9.72 38.74 20.41
C VAL A 450 -10.04 38.76 21.90
N ILE A 451 -9.32 37.98 22.71
CA ILE A 451 -9.51 37.93 24.17
C ILE A 451 -9.11 39.26 24.82
N GLU A 452 -7.98 39.85 24.43
CA GLU A 452 -7.53 41.18 24.89
C GLU A 452 -8.60 42.25 24.62
N ARG A 453 -9.12 42.31 23.39
CA ARG A 453 -10.18 43.26 23.03
C ARG A 453 -11.45 43.06 23.86
N ARG A 454 -11.87 41.81 24.11
CA ARG A 454 -13.06 41.51 24.93
C ARG A 454 -12.86 41.93 26.38
N LEU A 455 -11.68 41.69 26.94
CA LEU A 455 -11.33 42.11 28.29
C LEU A 455 -11.34 43.65 28.42
N GLU A 456 -10.71 44.35 27.49
CA GLU A 456 -10.71 45.83 27.45
C GLU A 456 -12.13 46.41 27.34
N GLN A 457 -12.99 45.81 26.51
CA GLN A 457 -14.39 46.23 26.37
C GLN A 457 -15.15 46.04 27.69
N LEU A 458 -14.97 44.91 28.34
CA LEU A 458 -15.61 44.61 29.62
C LEU A 458 -15.12 45.55 30.73
N GLU A 459 -13.82 45.86 30.79
CA GLU A 459 -13.25 46.81 31.75
C GLU A 459 -13.77 48.24 31.53
N LYS A 460 -13.92 48.66 30.27
CA LYS A 460 -14.31 50.03 29.92
C LYS A 460 -15.81 50.28 29.99
N TYR A 461 -16.62 49.32 29.55
CA TYR A 461 -18.06 49.50 29.36
C TYR A 461 -18.91 48.59 30.26
N GLY A 462 -18.30 47.63 30.92
CA GLY A 462 -18.99 46.68 31.79
C GLY A 462 -20.00 45.78 31.04
N ARG A 463 -19.86 45.61 29.72
CA ARG A 463 -20.74 44.76 28.89
C ARG A 463 -19.94 44.13 27.76
#